data_AF-A0A1V5BR31-F1
#
_entry.id   AF-A0A1V5BR31-F1
#
_cell.length_a   1.000
_cell.length_b   1.000
_cell.length_c   1.000
_cell.angle_alpha   90.00
_cell.angle_beta   90.00
_cell.angle_gamma   90.00
#
_symmetry.space_group_name_H-M   'P 1'
#
loop_
_entity.id
_entity.type
_entity.pdbx_description
1 polymer ?
#
loop_
_entity_poly.entity_id
_entity_poly.type
_entity_poly.pdbx_seq_one_letter_code
_entity_poly.pdbx_strand_id
1 'polypeptide(L)'
;MDKQWSYKGYDISDGLRPGSKHFQYFYVVSEGEKKKCHYCVWIVDEALSRLSQSGDYASIVSSQRDKWNGWVKGKIDSGDFGNKVLKYDPDGEKEIDLSEMTSHLSME
;
A
#
# COMPACT_ATOMS: atom_id res chain seq x y z
N MET A 1 -7.45 9.93 -7.53
CA MET A 1 -6.76 11.13 -7.03
C MET A 1 -5.48 10.66 -6.40
N ASP A 2 -4.43 10.60 -7.22
CA ASP A 2 -3.06 10.37 -6.78
C ASP A 2 -2.67 11.51 -5.85
N LYS A 3 -2.27 11.18 -4.63
CA LYS A 3 -1.81 12.18 -3.65
C LYS A 3 -0.30 12.08 -3.59
N GLN A 4 0.36 13.22 -3.73
CA GLN A 4 1.81 13.32 -3.65
C GLN A 4 2.19 14.03 -2.35
N TRP A 5 3.21 13.52 -1.67
CA TRP A 5 3.77 14.11 -0.47
C TRP A 5 5.25 13.76 -0.36
N SER A 6 5.99 14.51 0.45
CA SER A 6 7.43 14.33 0.57
C SER A 6 7.82 14.06 2.02
N TYR A 7 8.88 13.28 2.22
CA TYR A 7 9.40 12.95 3.56
C TYR A 7 10.89 12.67 3.51
N LYS A 8 11.68 13.34 4.37
CA LYS A 8 13.14 13.17 4.48
C LYS A 8 13.89 13.20 3.14
N GLY A 9 13.46 14.06 2.21
CA GLY A 9 14.08 14.19 0.88
C GLY A 9 13.59 13.18 -0.17
N TYR A 10 12.68 12.27 0.21
CA TYR A 10 11.98 11.39 -0.71
C TYR A 10 10.66 12.01 -1.15
N ASP A 11 10.30 11.75 -2.40
CA ASP A 11 8.99 12.03 -2.96
C ASP A 11 8.15 10.74 -2.97
N ILE A 12 6.93 10.82 -2.46
CA ILE A 12 6.02 9.68 -2.31
C ILE A 12 4.73 10.01 -3.05
N SER A 13 4.45 9.20 -4.06
CA SER A 13 3.17 9.23 -4.79
C SER A 13 2.31 8.05 -4.35
N ASP A 14 1.10 8.32 -3.90
CA ASP A 14 0.18 7.30 -3.38
C ASP A 14 -1.19 7.30 -4.05
N GLY A 15 -1.75 6.10 -4.26
CA GLY A 15 -3.03 5.98 -4.96
C GLY A 15 -3.58 4.56 -5.05
N LEU A 16 -4.89 4.46 -5.28
CA LEU A 16 -5.57 3.21 -5.60
C LEU A 16 -5.18 2.75 -7.01
N ARG A 17 -4.94 1.45 -7.18
CA ARG A 17 -4.68 0.90 -8.51
C ARG A 17 -5.98 0.85 -9.33
N PRO A 18 -6.05 1.54 -10.47
CA PRO A 18 -7.23 1.50 -11.32
C PRO A 18 -7.44 0.09 -11.90
N GLY A 19 -8.69 -0.34 -11.99
CA GLY A 19 -9.08 -1.61 -12.64
C GLY A 19 -8.74 -2.89 -11.87
N SER A 20 -8.31 -2.79 -10.61
CA SER A 20 -8.07 -3.99 -9.78
C SER A 20 -9.37 -4.51 -9.17
N LYS A 21 -9.62 -5.82 -9.28
CA LYS A 21 -10.75 -6.49 -8.61
C LYS A 21 -10.61 -6.40 -7.08
N HIS A 22 -9.39 -6.56 -6.58
CA HIS A 22 -9.06 -6.47 -5.16
C HIS A 22 -8.60 -5.06 -4.78
N PHE A 23 -8.76 -4.72 -3.49
CA PHE A 23 -8.25 -3.47 -2.96
C PHE A 23 -6.73 -3.47 -2.96
N GLN A 24 -6.13 -2.58 -3.75
CA GLN A 24 -4.68 -2.39 -3.78
C GLN A 24 -4.37 -0.88 -3.78
N TYR A 25 -3.60 -0.45 -2.79
CA TYR A 25 -3.16 0.92 -2.63
C TYR A 25 -1.64 0.99 -2.72
N PHE A 26 -1.12 1.72 -3.70
CA PHE A 26 0.31 1.77 -3.99
C PHE A 26 0.94 3.04 -3.48
N TYR A 27 2.18 2.91 -3.05
CA TYR A 27 3.12 3.99 -2.79
C TYR A 27 4.32 3.80 -3.69
N VAL A 28 4.70 4.86 -4.40
CA VAL A 28 5.94 4.93 -5.17
C VAL A 28 6.86 5.91 -4.47
N VAL A 29 7.98 5.42 -3.95
CA VAL A 29 9.00 6.27 -3.34
C VAL A 29 10.07 6.57 -4.35
N SER A 30 10.37 7.85 -4.53
CA SER A 30 11.38 8.35 -5.46
C SER A 30 12.34 9.29 -4.74
N GLU A 31 13.58 9.34 -5.23
CA GLU A 31 14.59 10.29 -4.78
C GLU A 31 15.05 11.07 -6.02
N GLY A 32 14.66 12.35 -6.10
CA GLY A 32 14.74 13.10 -7.35
C GLY A 32 13.93 12.44 -8.47
N GLU A 33 14.55 12.24 -9.62
CA GLU A 33 13.89 11.64 -10.80
C GLU A 33 13.91 10.10 -10.80
N LYS A 34 14.51 9.47 -9.79
CA LYS A 34 14.69 8.01 -9.73
C LYS A 34 13.72 7.37 -8.75
N LYS A 35 12.91 6.44 -9.25
CA LYS A 35 12.11 5.54 -8.40
C LYS A 35 13.03 4.64 -7.59
N LYS A 36 12.87 4.64 -6.27
CA LYS A 36 13.63 3.81 -5.33
C LYS A 36 12.94 2.49 -5.06
N CYS A 37 11.65 2.52 -4.71
CA CYS A 37 10.91 1.32 -4.33
C CYS A 37 9.39 1.52 -4.44
N HIS A 38 8.68 0.39 -4.33
CA HIS A 38 7.24 0.35 -4.29
C HIS A 38 6.78 -0.27 -2.98
N TYR A 39 5.85 0.39 -2.32
CA TYR A 39 5.09 -0.23 -1.24
C TYR A 39 3.64 -0.42 -1.68
N CYS A 40 3.02 -1.49 -1.22
CA CYS A 40 1.63 -1.79 -1.52
C CYS A 40 0.88 -2.08 -0.22
N VAL A 41 -0.33 -1.60 -0.10
CA VAL A 41 -1.30 -2.07 0.88
C VAL A 41 -2.30 -2.92 0.14
N TRP A 42 -2.42 -4.18 0.54
CA TRP A 42 -3.37 -5.12 -0.03
C TRP A 42 -4.36 -5.56 1.04
N ILE A 43 -5.64 -5.34 0.80
CA ILE A 43 -6.71 -5.85 1.67
C ILE A 43 -7.44 -6.95 0.90
N VAL A 44 -7.47 -8.16 1.44
CA VAL A 44 -8.26 -9.25 0.87
C VAL A 44 -9.75 -8.96 1.07
N ASP A 45 -10.61 -9.41 0.16
CA ASP A 45 -12.03 -9.08 0.18
C ASP A 45 -12.74 -9.43 1.50
N GLU A 46 -12.36 -10.55 2.11
CA GLU A 46 -12.90 -10.99 3.41
C GLU A 46 -12.56 -10.01 4.55
N ALA A 47 -11.43 -9.30 4.44
CA ALA A 47 -11.02 -8.28 5.41
C ALA A 47 -11.60 -6.89 5.10
N LEU A 48 -12.10 -6.64 3.87
CA LEU A 48 -12.67 -5.33 3.51
C LEU A 48 -13.86 -4.95 4.37
N SER A 49 -14.74 -5.92 4.66
CA SER A 49 -15.95 -5.68 5.47
C SER A 49 -15.63 -5.20 6.90
N ARG A 50 -14.45 -5.52 7.44
CA ARG A 50 -13.98 -5.02 8.74
C ARG A 50 -13.55 -3.56 8.70
N LEU A 51 -13.11 -3.07 7.55
CA LEU A 51 -12.55 -1.73 7.36
C LEU A 51 -13.56 -0.75 6.79
N SER A 52 -14.56 -1.23 6.04
CA SER A 52 -15.70 -0.46 5.60
C SER A 52 -16.90 -1.35 5.39
N GLN A 53 -18.00 -1.05 6.08
CA GLN A 53 -19.26 -1.77 5.95
C GLN A 53 -19.87 -1.61 4.54
N SER A 54 -19.51 -0.55 3.82
CA SER A 54 -19.97 -0.25 2.46
C SER A 54 -19.06 -0.83 1.37
N GLY A 55 -17.87 -1.34 1.71
CA GLY A 55 -16.86 -1.77 0.74
C GLY A 55 -16.30 -0.62 -0.13
N ASP A 56 -16.61 0.64 0.20
CA ASP A 56 -16.16 1.78 -0.56
C ASP A 56 -14.67 2.04 -0.36
N TYR A 57 -13.89 1.90 -1.43
CA TYR A 57 -12.43 2.01 -1.38
C TYR A 57 -11.98 3.42 -0.98
N ALA A 58 -12.71 4.47 -1.41
CA ALA A 58 -12.37 5.84 -1.05
C ALA A 58 -12.52 6.10 0.46
N SER A 59 -13.54 5.52 1.10
CA SER A 59 -13.77 5.60 2.55
C SER A 59 -12.71 4.84 3.34
N ILE A 60 -12.28 3.67 2.84
CA ILE A 60 -11.19 2.90 3.43
C ILE A 60 -9.89 3.70 3.37
N VAL A 61 -9.54 4.23 2.19
CA VAL A 61 -8.36 5.07 2.00
C VAL A 61 -8.42 6.28 2.94
N SER A 62 -9.54 6.99 2.99
CA SER A 62 -9.67 8.19 3.82
C SER A 62 -9.46 7.92 5.31
N SER A 63 -9.90 6.74 5.79
CA SER A 63 -9.79 6.36 7.19
C SER A 63 -8.44 5.76 7.56
N GLN A 64 -7.76 5.09 6.62
CA GLN A 64 -6.53 4.32 6.88
C GLN A 64 -5.26 4.99 6.36
N ARG A 65 -5.37 5.98 5.47
CA ARG A 65 -4.20 6.60 4.82
C ARG A 65 -3.19 7.17 5.80
N ASP A 66 -3.62 7.75 6.91
CA ASP A 66 -2.66 8.27 7.90
C ASP A 66 -1.82 7.16 8.55
N LYS A 67 -2.46 6.03 8.88
CA LYS A 67 -1.78 4.82 9.38
C LYS A 67 -0.77 4.29 8.35
N TRP A 68 -1.19 4.17 7.09
CA TRP A 68 -0.31 3.68 6.02
C TRP A 68 0.84 4.63 5.72
N ASN A 69 0.60 5.94 5.75
CA ASN A 69 1.66 6.95 5.65
C ASN A 69 2.67 6.80 6.80
N GLY A 70 2.20 6.52 8.02
CA GLY A 70 3.04 6.21 9.17
C GLY A 70 3.93 4.98 8.92
N TRP A 71 3.36 3.91 8.38
CA TRP A 71 4.13 2.71 7.99
C TRP A 71 5.20 3.01 6.94
N VAL A 72 4.86 3.74 5.86
CA VAL A 72 5.82 4.17 4.82
C VAL A 72 6.94 5.02 5.41
N LYS A 73 6.62 5.97 6.31
CA LYS A 73 7.63 6.78 7.00
C LYS A 73 8.57 5.91 7.84
N GLY A 74 8.04 4.91 8.55
CA GLY A 74 8.83 3.95 9.31
C GLY A 74 9.77 3.14 8.44
N LYS A 75 9.33 2.74 7.24
CA LYS A 75 10.17 2.05 6.25
C LYS A 75 11.33 2.90 5.75
N ILE A 76 11.04 4.14 5.39
CA ILE A 76 12.05 5.12 4.99
C ILE A 76 13.04 5.37 6.13
N ASP A 77 12.55 5.50 7.37
CA ASP A 77 13.40 5.70 8.56
C ASP A 77 14.36 4.53 8.81
N SER A 78 13.86 3.30 8.63
CA SER A 78 14.66 2.08 8.73
C SER A 78 15.60 1.84 7.53
N GLY A 79 15.49 2.63 6.45
CA GLY A 79 16.21 2.41 5.20
C GLY A 79 15.77 1.17 4.41
N ASP A 80 14.57 0.62 4.71
CA ASP A 80 14.04 -0.58 4.06
C ASP A 80 13.35 -0.21 2.73
N PHE A 81 14.16 -0.04 1.68
CA PHE A 81 13.69 0.24 0.31
C PHE A 81 13.39 -1.05 -0.50
N GLY A 82 13.19 -2.18 0.18
CA GLY A 82 12.66 -3.38 -0.46
C GLY A 82 11.22 -3.16 -0.91
N ASN A 83 10.77 -3.83 -1.97
CA ASN A 83 9.37 -3.74 -2.36
C ASN A 83 8.52 -4.51 -1.33
N LYS A 84 7.73 -3.80 -0.52
CA LYS A 84 6.95 -4.40 0.58
C LYS A 84 5.45 -4.31 0.36
N VAL A 85 4.74 -5.28 0.93
CA VAL A 85 3.28 -5.31 0.96
C VAL A 85 2.82 -5.39 2.40
N LEU A 86 2.00 -4.43 2.80
CA LEU A 86 1.20 -4.49 4.02
C LEU A 86 -0.12 -5.18 3.68
N LYS A 87 -0.21 -6.48 3.97
CA LYS A 87 -1.38 -7.30 3.71
C LYS A 87 -2.33 -7.27 4.91
N TYR A 88 -3.61 -7.06 4.64
CA TYR A 88 -4.70 -7.23 5.58
C TYR A 88 -5.52 -8.44 5.17
N ASP A 89 -5.61 -9.38 6.10
CA ASP A 89 -6.34 -10.64 5.97
C ASP A 89 -7.26 -10.85 7.18
N PRO A 90 -8.18 -11.84 7.18
CA PRO A 90 -9.11 -12.02 8.30
C PRO A 90 -8.42 -12.37 9.64
N ASP A 91 -7.17 -12.80 9.62
CA ASP A 91 -6.36 -13.08 10.80
C ASP A 91 -5.60 -11.82 11.28
N GLY A 92 -5.34 -10.85 10.41
CA GLY A 92 -4.83 -9.53 10.81
C GLY A 92 -3.99 -8.81 9.75
N GLU A 93 -3.08 -7.97 10.22
CA GLU A 93 -2.09 -7.24 9.41
C GLU A 93 -0.77 -8.03 9.37
N LYS A 94 -0.27 -8.29 8.16
CA LYS A 94 1.00 -8.99 7.91
C LYS A 94 1.82 -8.26 6.87
N GLU A 95 3.12 -8.20 7.09
CA GLU A 95 4.04 -7.64 6.10
C GLU A 95 4.70 -8.78 5.31
N ILE A 96 4.63 -8.69 3.98
CA ILE A 96 5.26 -9.64 3.06
C ILE A 96 6.04 -8.88 1.97
N ASP A 97 6.86 -9.60 1.21
CA ASP A 97 7.56 -9.01 0.07
C ASP A 97 6.62 -8.89 -1.14
N LEU A 98 6.80 -7.86 -1.98
CA LEU A 98 5.95 -7.67 -3.16
C LEU A 98 6.06 -8.83 -4.14
N SER A 99 7.22 -9.48 -4.22
CA SER A 99 7.41 -10.70 -5.02
C SER A 99 6.46 -11.82 -4.61
N GLU A 100 6.24 -12.01 -3.30
CA GLU A 100 5.33 -13.04 -2.75
C GLU A 100 3.88 -12.78 -3.19
N MET A 101 3.49 -11.50 -3.27
CA MET A 101 2.18 -11.09 -3.77
C MET A 101 2.02 -11.39 -5.27
N THR A 102 3.05 -11.20 -6.10
CA THR A 102 2.97 -11.53 -7.53
C THR A 102 2.80 -13.03 -7.77
N SER A 103 3.38 -13.87 -6.92
CA SER A 103 3.20 -15.32 -6.98
C SER A 103 1.74 -15.71 -6.70
N HIS A 104 1.09 -15.03 -5.76
CA HIS A 104 -0.34 -15.19 -5.47
C HIS A 104 -1.28 -14.60 -6.54
N LEU A 105 -0.79 -13.69 -7.40
CA LEU A 105 -1.56 -13.08 -8.49
C LEU A 105 -1.34 -13.80 -9.84
N SER A 106 -0.38 -14.72 -9.93
CA SER A 106 -0.05 -15.44 -11.17
C SER A 106 -0.89 -16.72 -11.39
N MET A 107 -2.00 -16.88 -10.67
CA MET A 107 -2.97 -17.96 -10.91
C MET A 107 -4.25 -17.40 -11.53
N GLU A 108 -4.15 -16.83 -12.73
CA GLU A 108 -5.24 -16.75 -13.71
C GLU A 108 -4.70 -17.22 -15.07
#